data_AF-A0A447JCD0-F1
#
_entry.id   AF-A0A447JCD0-F1
#
_cell.length_a   1.000
_cell.length_b   1.000
_cell.length_c   1.000
_cell.angle_alpha   90.00
_cell.angle_beta   90.00
_cell.angle_gamma   90.00
#
_symmetry.space_group_name_H-M   'P 1'
#
loop_
_entity.id
_entity.type
_entity.pdbx_description
1 polymer ?
#
loop_
_entity_poly.entity_id
_entity_poly.type
_entity_poly.pdbx_seq_one_letter_code
_entity_poly.pdbx_strand_id
1 'polypeptide(L)'
;MLYCECCGNLFLGGKPSVFSGSESRIELLPNDPDTEQLPEHAKSVMIERRSAEEYALFMPVVERFWPKGNETLNGDDAFGTWGKASYDPFTATIQHPVSLLKPLPENHIAGWFYYVKPGEFASPERGQSSSQSPGTALPFQCPACGTSYKYGKGKLSPIRSFRVGFSKTTQLLASSLMAELQRSGNREQLVTFSDSRQDAARAALDLESGHHDDVRREIVVHSLQSIAADKPSHNQLKIRQAEIEDRNKTLINLNVRSDEEEDEMDRLADERKKIRGLLSKPETDSIPLREILEPESPDAGQPLGLLLRAQVDAGIHPSDRTGIAPVPDPEKHEEGTLTFAWQQLFEKNAQGGWCWKALPSYEDNLLVARQEISRDLKRLVGESVFSKTYFALEESGWGYPCLPITGNDSREHLAIYDAMFRVLADAYRVTPSQYTKPETPWSSASDVKSRNRLYRFTQAICQRSGGEPLSLIDSFLRRLELAGHQGGIIDIGKMHFKLAEPADRVWRCSRCGRIHMHTGAGICTRCYSPLPETPCSDAKTLQMQHYLGKRLSHSSGIHRMRSEELTGMTENPAARLRRFKGILIADDDDILPEGMKDFAPDRDLDRAARVVDVLSVTTTMEVGSGYW
;
A
#
# COMPACT_ATOMS: atom_id res chain seq x y z
N MET A 1 12.29 2.49 23.13
CA MET A 1 11.00 1.82 22.84
C MET A 1 10.87 1.63 21.34
N LEU A 2 10.25 0.51 20.95
CA LEU A 2 10.11 0.04 19.57
C LEU A 2 8.70 -0.50 19.35
N TYR A 3 8.25 -0.60 18.11
CA TYR A 3 6.96 -1.19 17.77
C TYR A 3 6.99 -1.94 16.43
N CYS A 4 6.09 -2.91 16.25
CA CYS A 4 5.86 -3.51 14.93
C CYS A 4 4.91 -2.62 14.10
N GLU A 5 5.33 -2.18 12.91
CA GLU A 5 4.50 -1.32 12.05
C GLU A 5 3.24 -2.02 11.49
N CYS A 6 3.17 -3.35 11.58
CA CYS A 6 2.00 -4.13 11.12
C CYS A 6 0.95 -4.34 12.22
N CYS A 7 1.37 -4.67 13.44
CA CYS A 7 0.45 -5.06 14.54
C CYS A 7 0.50 -4.14 15.76
N GLY A 8 1.41 -3.17 15.81
CA GLY A 8 1.56 -2.24 16.93
C GLY A 8 2.18 -2.84 18.19
N ASN A 9 2.58 -4.13 18.19
CA ASN A 9 3.20 -4.75 19.36
C ASN A 9 4.46 -3.98 19.78
N LEU A 10 4.58 -3.68 21.08
CA LEU A 10 5.68 -2.90 21.64
C LEU A 10 6.87 -3.79 22.00
N PHE A 11 8.06 -3.22 21.88
CA PHE A 11 9.33 -3.83 22.26
C PHE A 11 10.18 -2.81 23.03
N LEU A 12 11.06 -3.31 23.88
CA LEU A 12 12.09 -2.55 24.56
C LEU A 12 13.43 -2.83 23.89
N GLY A 13 14.32 -1.85 23.89
CA GLY A 13 15.64 -2.01 23.31
C GLY A 13 16.54 -0.82 23.61
N GLY A 14 17.84 -1.09 23.56
CA GLY A 14 18.90 -0.15 23.88
C GLY A 14 20.26 -0.74 23.52
N LYS A 15 21.32 0.04 23.71
CA LYS A 15 22.68 -0.46 23.59
C LYS A 15 22.98 -1.39 24.78
N PRO A 16 23.49 -2.60 24.57
CA PRO A 16 23.82 -3.49 25.69
C PRO A 16 25.06 -2.97 26.44
N SER A 17 25.10 -3.10 27.77
CA SER A 17 26.28 -2.77 28.58
C SER A 17 27.49 -3.68 28.34
N VAL A 18 27.25 -4.93 27.90
CA VAL A 18 28.29 -5.90 27.52
C VAL A 18 27.85 -6.61 26.25
N PHE A 19 28.76 -6.73 25.28
CA PHE A 19 28.54 -7.54 24.09
C PHE A 19 28.84 -9.02 24.38
N SER A 20 27.89 -9.71 25.01
CA SER A 20 27.90 -11.17 25.07
C SER A 20 26.50 -11.74 25.30
N GLY A 21 26.05 -12.63 24.42
CA GLY A 21 24.82 -13.40 24.62
C GLY A 21 24.91 -14.48 25.71
N SER A 22 26.09 -14.67 26.33
CA SER A 22 26.30 -15.57 27.46
C SER A 22 26.21 -14.89 28.83
N GLU A 23 26.25 -13.56 28.86
CA GLU A 23 26.07 -12.78 30.10
C GLU A 23 24.64 -12.93 30.58
N SER A 24 24.49 -13.28 31.86
CA SER A 24 23.16 -13.53 32.43
C SER A 24 22.34 -12.26 32.65
N ARG A 25 23.01 -11.10 32.57
CA ARG A 25 22.49 -9.78 32.92
C ARG A 25 22.96 -8.75 31.91
N ILE A 26 22.04 -8.11 31.20
CA ILE A 26 22.33 -7.12 30.16
C ILE A 26 21.58 -5.83 30.49
N GLU A 27 22.29 -4.74 30.72
CA GLU A 27 21.66 -3.43 30.92
C GLU A 27 21.42 -2.74 29.57
N LEU A 28 20.23 -2.14 29.40
CA LEU A 28 19.86 -1.42 28.20
C LEU A 28 20.15 0.08 28.36
N LEU A 29 21.24 0.53 27.74
CA LEU A 29 21.69 1.91 27.79
C LEU A 29 21.05 2.75 26.68
N PRO A 30 20.72 4.03 26.95
CA PRO A 30 20.20 4.94 25.93
C PRO A 30 21.29 5.48 24.99
N ASN A 31 22.54 5.59 25.47
CA ASN A 31 23.69 6.16 24.77
C ASN A 31 24.86 5.17 24.72
N ASP A 32 25.92 5.52 23.96
CA ASP A 32 27.13 4.71 23.90
C ASP A 32 27.83 4.67 25.27
N PRO A 33 28.15 3.49 25.84
CA PRO A 33 29.01 3.41 27.00
C PRO A 33 30.47 3.81 26.70
N ASP A 34 30.92 3.71 25.45
CA ASP A 34 32.28 4.11 25.06
C ASP A 34 32.33 5.58 24.65
N THR A 35 32.71 6.44 25.59
CA THR A 35 32.81 7.90 25.39
C THR A 35 34.00 8.31 24.54
N GLU A 36 35.01 7.46 24.35
CA GLU A 36 36.25 7.77 23.61
C GLU A 36 36.05 7.75 22.09
N GLN A 37 34.98 7.12 21.59
CA GLN A 37 34.69 7.00 20.15
C GLN A 37 33.69 8.06 19.62
N LEU A 38 33.38 9.07 20.42
CA LEU A 38 32.57 10.23 20.04
C LEU A 38 33.49 11.31 19.44
N PRO A 39 33.25 11.82 18.21
CA PRO A 39 31.93 12.02 17.59
C PRO A 39 31.64 11.17 16.35
N GLU A 40 32.58 10.34 15.86
CA GLU A 40 32.43 9.64 14.57
C GLU A 40 31.35 8.54 14.60
N HIS A 41 31.25 7.77 15.70
CA HIS A 41 30.19 6.77 15.92
C HIS A 41 28.88 7.38 16.49
N ALA A 42 28.88 8.68 16.83
CA ALA A 42 27.71 9.40 17.33
C ALA A 42 26.68 9.72 16.24
N LYS A 43 27.00 9.46 14.96
CA LYS A 43 25.99 9.49 13.91
C LYS A 43 24.88 8.53 14.32
N SER A 44 23.68 9.07 14.48
CA SER A 44 22.48 8.35 14.89
C SER A 44 22.08 7.34 13.81
N VAL A 45 22.84 6.24 13.72
CA VAL A 45 22.55 5.13 12.82
C VAL A 45 21.15 4.64 13.19
N MET A 46 20.22 4.81 12.26
CA MET A 46 18.88 4.26 12.30
C MET A 46 18.94 2.84 12.85
N ILE A 47 18.06 2.48 13.78
CA ILE A 47 18.11 1.17 14.44
C ILE A 47 18.10 0.02 13.42
N GLU A 48 17.43 0.23 12.29
CA GLU A 48 17.34 -0.69 11.17
C GLU A 48 18.69 -1.01 10.50
N ARG A 49 19.74 -0.23 10.78
CA ARG A 49 21.11 -0.44 10.30
C ARG A 49 22.07 -0.90 11.39
N ARG A 50 21.63 -0.96 12.65
CA ARG A 50 22.45 -1.43 13.77
C ARG A 50 22.78 -2.91 13.62
N SER A 51 23.96 -3.31 14.05
CA SER A 51 24.34 -4.71 14.17
C SER A 51 23.74 -5.34 15.44
N ALA A 52 23.71 -6.67 15.52
CA ALA A 52 23.28 -7.39 16.71
C ALA A 52 24.21 -7.15 17.91
N GLU A 53 25.42 -6.62 17.66
CA GLU A 53 26.38 -6.27 18.71
C GLU A 53 26.11 -4.90 19.33
N GLU A 54 25.54 -4.00 18.54
CA GLU A 54 25.28 -2.62 18.95
C GLU A 54 23.91 -2.44 19.65
N TYR A 55 23.01 -3.40 19.54
CA TYR A 55 21.63 -3.20 19.98
C TYR A 55 20.94 -4.49 20.45
N ALA A 56 20.37 -4.42 21.66
CA ALA A 56 19.60 -5.49 22.28
C ALA A 56 18.09 -5.25 22.16
N LEU A 57 17.33 -6.32 21.92
CA LEU A 57 15.87 -6.27 21.74
C LEU A 57 15.18 -7.21 22.73
N PHE A 58 14.23 -6.66 23.49
CA PHE A 58 13.39 -7.39 24.43
C PHE A 58 11.91 -7.21 24.08
N MET A 59 11.18 -8.31 24.04
CA MET A 59 9.74 -8.36 23.85
C MET A 59 9.05 -8.64 25.19
N PRO A 60 8.38 -7.65 25.81
CA PRO A 60 7.60 -7.89 27.02
C PRO A 60 6.37 -8.75 26.71
N VAL A 61 6.02 -9.63 27.65
CA VAL A 61 4.79 -10.42 27.61
C VAL A 61 3.85 -9.87 28.68
N VAL A 62 3.15 -8.79 28.31
CA VAL A 62 1.99 -8.28 29.05
C VAL A 62 0.75 -8.97 28.49
N GLU A 63 -0.14 -9.41 29.38
CA GLU A 63 -1.31 -10.33 29.22
C GLU A 63 -2.11 -10.28 27.90
N ARG A 64 -2.00 -9.21 27.11
CA ARG A 64 -2.64 -8.99 25.80
C ARG A 64 -1.91 -9.61 24.60
N PHE A 65 -0.60 -9.91 24.68
CA PHE A 65 0.21 -10.36 23.53
C PHE A 65 1.01 -11.64 23.79
N TRP A 66 0.37 -12.60 24.45
CA TRP A 66 0.94 -13.94 24.70
C TRP A 66 1.10 -14.73 23.38
N PRO A 67 2.30 -15.23 23.01
CA PRO A 67 2.38 -16.37 22.11
C PRO A 67 2.04 -17.62 22.93
N LYS A 68 0.95 -18.29 22.56
CA LYS A 68 0.42 -19.53 23.16
C LYS A 68 1.51 -20.43 23.78
N GLY A 69 1.38 -20.78 25.06
CA GLY A 69 2.06 -21.92 25.69
C GLY A 69 3.57 -22.09 25.46
N ASN A 70 4.03 -23.35 25.51
CA ASN A 70 5.41 -23.78 25.27
C ASN A 70 5.87 -23.63 23.80
N GLU A 71 5.23 -22.80 22.99
CA GLU A 71 5.62 -22.59 21.59
C GLU A 71 6.97 -21.87 21.54
N THR A 72 7.99 -22.54 21.01
CA THR A 72 9.26 -21.93 20.64
C THR A 72 9.02 -20.95 19.49
N LEU A 73 9.35 -19.67 19.70
CA LEU A 73 9.37 -18.66 18.63
C LEU A 73 10.25 -19.20 17.50
N ASN A 74 9.68 -19.35 16.31
CA ASN A 74 10.35 -20.01 15.19
C ASN A 74 11.54 -19.15 14.71
N GLY A 75 12.74 -19.71 14.67
CA GLY A 75 13.98 -19.01 14.28
C GLY A 75 14.17 -18.84 12.77
N ASP A 76 13.31 -19.44 11.94
CA ASP A 76 13.45 -19.53 10.47
C ASP A 76 13.50 -18.18 9.71
N ASP A 77 13.02 -17.11 10.35
CA ASP A 77 12.96 -15.74 9.81
C ASP A 77 13.72 -14.74 10.72
N ALA A 78 14.74 -15.19 11.42
CA ALA A 78 15.57 -14.34 12.27
C ALA A 78 17.04 -14.71 12.13
N PHE A 79 17.93 -13.73 12.31
CA PHE A 79 19.37 -13.99 12.33
C PHE A 79 19.80 -14.72 13.61
N GLY A 80 19.04 -14.53 14.68
CA GLY A 80 19.30 -15.08 16.00
C GLY A 80 18.10 -15.82 16.57
N THR A 81 18.19 -16.12 17.86
CA THR A 81 17.18 -16.90 18.60
C THR A 81 16.50 -16.04 19.65
N TRP A 82 15.23 -16.34 19.91
CA TRP A 82 14.50 -15.76 21.03
C TRP A 82 14.62 -16.67 22.25
N GLY A 83 15.18 -16.13 23.33
CA GLY A 83 15.31 -16.80 24.62
C GLY A 83 14.39 -16.22 25.68
N LYS A 84 13.96 -17.04 26.65
CA LYS A 84 13.09 -16.60 27.75
C LYS A 84 13.85 -15.74 28.73
N ALA A 85 13.37 -14.53 28.98
CA ALA A 85 14.05 -13.53 29.78
C ALA A 85 13.08 -12.77 30.71
N SER A 86 13.62 -12.01 31.64
CA SER A 86 12.88 -11.01 32.41
C SER A 86 13.51 -9.64 32.29
N TYR A 87 12.72 -8.60 32.50
CA TYR A 87 13.18 -7.22 32.44
C TYR A 87 12.83 -6.49 33.73
N ASP A 88 13.83 -5.89 34.36
CA ASP A 88 13.67 -4.97 35.48
C ASP A 88 13.49 -3.54 34.94
N PRO A 89 12.29 -2.93 35.09
CA PRO A 89 12.02 -1.58 34.61
C PRO A 89 12.75 -0.48 35.39
N PHE A 90 13.23 -0.75 36.61
CA PHE A 90 13.91 0.25 37.43
C PHE A 90 15.40 0.37 37.07
N THR A 91 16.03 -0.75 36.71
CA THR A 91 17.46 -0.80 36.33
C THR A 91 17.67 -0.99 34.83
N ALA A 92 16.60 -0.99 34.03
CA ALA A 92 16.61 -1.25 32.59
C ALA A 92 17.38 -2.52 32.20
N THR A 93 17.35 -3.55 33.06
CA THR A 93 18.18 -4.74 32.93
C THR A 93 17.36 -5.94 32.43
N ILE A 94 17.86 -6.62 31.40
CA ILE A 94 17.41 -7.93 30.95
C ILE A 94 18.17 -9.02 31.72
N GLN A 95 17.45 -10.00 32.27
CA GLN A 95 18.02 -11.22 32.86
C GLN A 95 17.65 -12.43 32.01
N HIS A 96 18.65 -13.22 31.59
CA HIS A 96 18.48 -14.40 30.73
C HIS A 96 19.59 -15.44 31.01
N PRO A 97 19.33 -16.76 31.00
CA PRO A 97 18.02 -17.39 30.87
C PRO A 97 17.24 -17.32 32.18
N VAL A 98 15.92 -17.20 32.09
CA VAL A 98 15.04 -17.37 33.25
C VAL A 98 14.56 -18.83 33.32
N SER A 99 14.65 -19.44 34.50
CA SER A 99 14.08 -20.78 34.74
C SER A 99 12.57 -20.71 34.98
N LEU A 100 11.81 -21.59 34.33
CA LEU A 100 10.37 -21.74 34.53
C LEU A 100 9.97 -22.32 35.89
N LEU A 101 10.95 -22.83 36.66
CA LEU A 101 10.71 -23.46 37.96
C LEU A 101 10.70 -22.46 39.12
N LYS A 102 11.15 -21.22 38.89
CA LYS A 102 11.18 -20.17 39.91
C LYS A 102 10.24 -19.03 39.51
N PRO A 103 9.41 -18.51 40.42
CA PRO A 103 8.63 -17.32 40.15
C PRO A 103 9.57 -16.15 39.87
N LEU A 104 9.20 -15.31 38.91
CA LEU A 104 9.88 -14.05 38.64
C LEU A 104 9.72 -13.11 39.85
N PRO A 105 10.69 -12.23 40.12
CA PRO A 105 10.49 -11.15 41.10
C PRO A 105 9.24 -10.33 40.75
N GLU A 106 8.48 -9.87 41.75
CA GLU A 106 7.20 -9.16 41.54
C GLU A 106 7.30 -7.94 40.61
N ASN A 107 8.46 -7.27 40.62
CA ASN A 107 8.70 -6.06 39.82
C ASN A 107 9.26 -6.35 38.42
N HIS A 108 9.50 -7.62 38.08
CA HIS A 108 10.08 -8.00 36.79
C HIS A 108 9.00 -8.29 35.76
N ILE A 109 9.23 -7.83 34.54
CA ILE A 109 8.36 -8.09 33.40
C ILE A 109 8.88 -9.35 32.69
N ALA A 110 8.04 -10.38 32.61
CA ALA A 110 8.34 -11.57 31.82
C ALA A 110 8.43 -11.23 30.32
N GLY A 111 9.33 -11.88 29.59
CA GLY A 111 9.41 -11.66 28.16
C GLY A 111 10.40 -12.54 27.42
N TRP A 112 10.77 -12.08 26.24
CA TRP A 112 11.72 -12.75 25.36
C TRP A 112 12.84 -11.80 24.97
N PHE A 113 14.06 -12.28 25.05
CA PHE A 113 15.26 -11.58 24.60
C PHE A 113 15.68 -12.13 23.24
N TYR A 114 15.83 -11.25 22.26
CA TYR A 114 16.38 -11.60 20.96
C TYR A 114 17.89 -11.43 20.98
N TYR A 115 18.61 -12.51 20.72
CA TYR A 115 20.07 -12.50 20.67
C TYR A 115 20.59 -13.25 19.44
N VAL A 116 21.65 -12.71 18.84
CA VAL A 116 22.40 -13.36 17.75
C VAL A 116 23.73 -13.80 18.35
N LYS A 117 23.99 -15.11 18.36
CA LYS A 117 25.30 -15.62 18.83
C LYS A 117 26.36 -15.38 17.76
N PRO A 118 27.57 -14.94 18.15
CA PRO A 118 28.71 -14.92 17.24
C PRO A 118 28.94 -16.32 16.63
N GLY A 119 29.00 -16.41 15.30
CA GLY A 119 29.26 -17.66 14.57
C GLY A 119 28.05 -18.56 14.28
N GLU A 120 26.89 -18.35 14.92
CA GLU A 120 25.63 -19.03 14.57
C GLU A 120 24.78 -18.09 13.69
N PHE A 121 25.16 -17.93 12.41
CA PHE A 121 24.35 -17.19 11.43
C PHE A 121 23.60 -18.19 10.55
N ALA A 122 22.27 -18.18 10.62
CA ALA A 122 21.43 -19.05 9.82
C ALA A 122 21.41 -18.60 8.34
N SER A 123 22.48 -18.91 7.61
CA SER A 123 22.71 -18.57 6.19
C SER A 123 22.84 -17.05 5.93
N PRO A 124 23.71 -16.62 5.01
CA PRO A 124 23.77 -15.22 4.60
C PRO A 124 22.51 -14.86 3.78
N GLU A 125 21.52 -14.29 4.45
CA GLU A 125 20.32 -13.76 3.80
C GLU A 125 20.48 -12.25 3.63
N ARG A 126 20.22 -11.72 2.42
CA ARG A 126 20.23 -10.27 2.11
C ARG A 126 21.56 -9.52 2.36
N GLY A 127 22.69 -10.22 2.33
CA GLY A 127 24.04 -9.63 2.38
C GLY A 127 24.62 -9.48 3.79
N GLN A 128 23.89 -9.88 4.82
CA GLN A 128 24.43 -10.02 6.17
C GLN A 128 25.18 -11.34 6.31
N SER A 129 26.40 -11.32 6.86
CA SER A 129 27.27 -12.49 7.00
C SER A 129 27.75 -12.76 8.43
N SER A 130 27.48 -11.85 9.36
CA SER A 130 27.93 -11.93 10.77
C SER A 130 27.04 -11.11 11.70
N SER A 131 27.19 -11.29 13.02
CA SER A 131 26.56 -10.47 14.07
C SER A 131 26.92 -8.97 13.96
N GLN A 132 28.05 -8.65 13.33
CA GLN A 132 28.52 -7.28 13.06
C GLN A 132 27.90 -6.66 11.82
N SER A 133 27.25 -7.47 10.97
CA SER A 133 26.68 -6.96 9.73
C SER A 133 25.56 -5.94 10.03
N PRO A 134 25.50 -4.81 9.30
CA PRO A 134 24.43 -3.83 9.46
C PRO A 134 23.03 -4.43 9.28
N GLY A 135 22.12 -4.09 10.19
CA GLY A 135 20.71 -4.51 10.15
C GLY A 135 20.42 -5.87 10.76
N THR A 136 21.36 -6.46 11.51
CA THR A 136 21.18 -7.74 12.22
C THR A 136 20.57 -7.59 13.61
N ALA A 137 20.49 -6.36 14.14
CA ALA A 137 19.88 -6.05 15.44
C ALA A 137 18.41 -6.48 15.59
N LEU A 138 17.68 -6.58 14.47
CA LEU A 138 16.25 -6.84 14.47
C LEU A 138 15.95 -8.09 13.62
N PRO A 139 15.00 -8.96 14.04
CA PRO A 139 14.60 -10.13 13.25
C PRO A 139 13.82 -9.75 12.00
N PHE A 140 13.86 -10.57 10.94
CA PHE A 140 13.06 -10.33 9.73
C PHE A 140 11.56 -10.46 9.97
N GLN A 141 11.15 -11.25 10.98
CA GLN A 141 9.75 -11.48 11.33
C GLN A 141 9.39 -10.89 12.69
N CYS A 142 8.19 -10.31 12.77
CA CYS A 142 7.60 -9.95 14.05
C CYS A 142 7.13 -11.21 14.80
N PRO A 143 7.64 -11.50 16.02
CA PRO A 143 7.23 -12.68 16.80
C PRO A 143 5.75 -12.66 17.23
N ALA A 144 5.14 -11.47 17.32
CA ALA A 144 3.75 -11.33 17.77
C ALA A 144 2.74 -11.64 16.65
N CYS A 145 2.97 -11.14 15.43
CA CYS A 145 2.01 -11.27 14.33
C CYS A 145 2.46 -12.21 13.19
N GLY A 146 3.73 -12.60 13.13
CA GLY A 146 4.25 -13.49 12.10
C GLY A 146 4.46 -12.83 10.73
N THR A 147 4.30 -11.51 10.61
CA THR A 147 4.68 -10.80 9.37
C THR A 147 6.20 -10.82 9.20
N SER A 148 6.69 -11.36 8.09
CA SER A 148 8.10 -11.43 7.73
C SER A 148 8.45 -10.52 6.56
N TYR A 149 9.58 -9.81 6.67
CA TYR A 149 10.18 -8.95 5.65
C TYR A 149 11.42 -9.59 5.00
N LYS A 150 11.67 -10.88 5.27
CA LYS A 150 12.78 -11.68 4.72
C LYS A 150 12.92 -11.56 3.21
N TYR A 151 11.82 -11.69 2.49
CA TYR A 151 11.79 -11.62 1.03
C TYR A 151 11.62 -10.19 0.49
N GLY A 152 11.50 -9.19 1.37
CA GLY A 152 11.30 -7.78 1.01
C GLY A 152 12.55 -7.11 0.43
N LYS A 153 12.39 -6.12 -0.46
CA LYS A 153 13.43 -5.15 -0.83
C LYS A 153 13.17 -3.90 -0.01
N GLY A 154 14.24 -3.32 0.55
CA GLY A 154 14.15 -2.25 1.54
C GLY A 154 14.33 -2.77 2.96
N LYS A 155 13.41 -2.40 3.86
CA LYS A 155 13.52 -2.61 5.31
C LYS A 155 13.65 -4.10 5.65
N LEU A 156 14.56 -4.45 6.57
CA LEU A 156 14.87 -5.84 6.94
C LEU A 156 13.87 -6.40 7.96
N SER A 157 13.50 -5.63 8.99
CA SER A 157 12.54 -6.04 10.01
C SER A 157 11.23 -5.25 9.90
N PRO A 158 10.06 -5.77 10.30
CA PRO A 158 8.84 -4.96 10.52
C PRO A 158 8.87 -4.15 11.83
N ILE A 159 9.90 -4.31 12.68
CA ILE A 159 10.07 -3.57 13.93
C ILE A 159 10.71 -2.20 13.64
N ARG A 160 10.20 -1.15 14.26
CA ARG A 160 10.56 0.26 14.03
C ARG A 160 10.84 0.98 15.34
N SER A 161 11.73 1.98 15.26
CA SER A 161 11.89 2.98 16.32
C SER A 161 10.58 3.70 16.60
N PHE A 162 10.17 3.76 17.87
CA PHE A 162 9.03 4.57 18.30
C PHE A 162 9.47 6.03 18.38
N ARG A 163 9.60 6.67 17.21
CA ARG A 163 9.88 8.09 17.07
C ARG A 163 8.59 8.80 16.65
N VAL A 164 8.35 9.98 17.20
CA VAL A 164 7.33 10.88 16.64
C VAL A 164 7.79 11.20 15.21
N GLY A 165 7.03 10.72 14.23
CA GLY A 165 7.30 11.04 12.83
C GLY A 165 6.93 12.50 12.60
N PHE A 166 7.82 13.43 12.93
CA PHE A 166 7.63 14.86 12.67
C PHE A 166 7.24 15.07 11.20
N SER A 167 7.92 14.40 10.27
CA SER A 167 7.56 14.37 8.85
C SER A 167 6.10 14.00 8.60
N LYS A 168 5.59 12.92 9.21
CA LYS A 168 4.18 12.49 9.00
C LYS A 168 3.19 13.45 9.66
N THR A 169 3.57 14.06 10.78
CA THR A 169 2.73 15.07 11.45
C THR A 169 2.62 16.32 10.60
N THR A 170 3.76 16.84 10.11
CA THR A 170 3.82 17.96 9.16
C THR A 170 3.02 17.64 7.90
N GLN A 171 3.15 16.42 7.36
CA GLN A 171 2.37 15.97 6.21
C GLN A 171 0.87 15.99 6.47
N LEU A 172 0.40 15.38 7.56
CA LEU A 172 -1.03 15.36 7.87
C LEU A 172 -1.59 16.77 8.10
N LEU A 173 -0.84 17.64 8.77
CA LEU A 173 -1.24 19.03 9.01
C LEU A 173 -1.27 19.83 7.70
N ALA A 174 -0.20 19.78 6.90
CA ALA A 174 -0.12 20.48 5.61
C ALA A 174 -1.21 19.99 4.65
N SER A 175 -1.40 18.66 4.54
CA SER A 175 -2.46 18.11 3.70
C SER A 175 -3.86 18.49 4.15
N SER A 176 -4.13 18.50 5.46
CA SER A 176 -5.45 18.89 5.98
C SER A 176 -5.69 20.39 5.81
N LEU A 177 -4.68 21.22 6.06
CA LEU A 177 -4.76 22.67 5.90
C LEU A 177 -4.96 23.04 4.43
N MET A 178 -4.18 22.45 3.52
CA MET A 178 -4.34 22.67 2.07
C MET A 178 -5.73 22.26 1.60
N ALA A 179 -6.24 21.11 2.05
CA ALA A 179 -7.59 20.67 1.70
C ALA A 179 -8.66 21.65 2.19
N GLU A 180 -8.52 22.21 3.40
CA GLU A 180 -9.46 23.21 3.93
C GLU A 180 -9.37 24.54 3.17
N LEU A 181 -8.15 25.01 2.91
CA LEU A 181 -7.87 26.22 2.14
C LEU A 181 -8.44 26.10 0.72
N GLN A 182 -8.26 24.96 0.06
CA GLN A 182 -8.78 24.67 -1.27
C GLN A 182 -10.32 24.65 -1.35
N ARG A 183 -11.02 24.38 -0.23
CA ARG A 183 -12.49 24.53 -0.17
C ARG A 183 -12.92 26.00 -0.23
N SER A 184 -12.07 26.92 0.23
CA SER A 184 -12.34 28.35 0.23
C SER A 184 -11.88 29.08 -1.04
N GLY A 185 -10.93 28.52 -1.79
CA GLY A 185 -10.43 29.08 -3.05
C GLY A 185 -9.46 28.14 -3.80
N ASN A 186 -9.31 28.31 -5.11
CA ASN A 186 -8.57 27.36 -5.97
C ASN A 186 -7.05 27.64 -6.14
N ARG A 187 -6.45 28.53 -5.34
CA ARG A 187 -5.05 28.99 -5.55
C ARG A 187 -4.22 29.09 -4.28
N GLU A 188 -4.63 28.38 -3.23
CA GLU A 188 -3.96 28.50 -1.94
C GLU A 188 -2.60 27.80 -1.96
N GLN A 189 -1.61 28.47 -1.39
CA GLN A 189 -0.22 28.05 -1.38
C GLN A 189 0.31 28.06 0.05
N LEU A 190 1.20 27.12 0.36
CA LEU A 190 1.73 26.96 1.69
C LEU A 190 3.23 27.24 1.72
N VAL A 191 3.67 27.90 2.77
CA VAL A 191 5.09 28.03 3.09
C VAL A 191 5.35 27.34 4.41
N THR A 192 6.28 26.40 4.44
CA THR A 192 6.70 25.69 5.66
C THR A 192 8.10 26.13 6.06
N PHE A 193 8.29 26.52 7.31
CA PHE A 193 9.58 26.97 7.83
C PHE A 193 10.31 25.85 8.56
N SER A 194 11.61 25.71 8.28
CA SER A 194 12.53 24.75 8.89
C SER A 194 13.77 25.48 9.45
N ASP A 195 14.32 24.98 10.55
CA ASP A 195 15.53 25.52 11.19
C ASP A 195 16.82 25.10 10.47
N SER A 196 16.81 23.96 9.78
CA SER A 196 17.94 23.45 9.02
C SER A 196 17.64 23.27 7.53
N ARG A 197 18.69 23.36 6.70
CA ARG A 197 18.61 23.13 5.24
C ARG A 197 18.19 21.69 4.92
N GLN A 198 18.76 20.72 5.64
CA GLN A 198 18.46 19.31 5.43
C GLN A 198 17.01 19.00 5.78
N ASP A 199 16.48 19.62 6.83
CA ASP A 199 15.11 19.40 7.24
C ASP A 199 14.11 20.12 6.32
N ALA A 200 14.48 21.26 5.73
CA ALA A 200 13.66 21.90 4.70
C ALA A 200 13.53 21.01 3.46
N ALA A 201 14.64 20.46 2.97
CA ALA A 201 14.66 19.54 1.82
C ALA A 201 13.91 18.23 2.12
N ARG A 202 14.12 17.64 3.31
CA ARG A 202 13.38 16.44 3.75
C ARG A 202 11.90 16.72 3.88
N ALA A 203 11.51 17.88 4.43
CA ALA A 203 10.11 18.23 4.56
C ALA A 203 9.44 18.32 3.18
N ALA A 204 10.05 18.98 2.19
CA ALA A 204 9.49 19.02 0.83
C ALA A 204 9.29 17.61 0.25
N LEU A 205 10.33 16.77 0.32
CA LEU A 205 10.28 15.39 -0.16
C LEU A 205 9.22 14.54 0.55
N ASP A 206 9.16 14.62 1.88
CA ASP A 206 8.23 13.83 2.70
C ASP A 206 6.77 14.29 2.49
N LEU A 207 6.55 15.59 2.28
CA LEU A 207 5.24 16.17 1.98
C LEU A 207 4.70 15.63 0.65
N GLU A 208 5.47 15.78 -0.43
CA GLU A 208 5.04 15.38 -1.76
C GLU A 208 4.90 13.85 -1.87
N SER A 209 5.93 13.10 -1.45
CA SER A 209 5.92 11.64 -1.55
C SER A 209 4.90 10.96 -0.64
N GLY A 210 4.63 11.55 0.52
CA GLY A 210 3.58 11.10 1.43
C GLY A 210 2.19 11.44 0.91
N HIS A 211 2.01 12.62 0.32
CA HIS A 211 0.74 13.04 -0.26
C HIS A 211 0.39 12.21 -1.49
N HIS A 212 1.35 11.94 -2.37
CA HIS A 212 1.18 11.05 -3.53
C HIS A 212 0.62 9.69 -3.12
N ASP A 213 1.18 9.11 -2.06
CA ASP A 213 0.73 7.85 -1.49
C ASP A 213 -0.71 7.89 -0.97
N ASP A 214 -1.09 8.97 -0.30
CA ASP A 214 -2.42 9.13 0.27
C ASP A 214 -3.47 9.45 -0.82
N VAL A 215 -3.15 10.33 -1.79
CA VAL A 215 -3.99 10.63 -2.95
C VAL A 215 -4.27 9.38 -3.75
N ARG A 216 -3.26 8.55 -4.02
CA ARG A 216 -3.45 7.32 -4.80
C ARG A 216 -4.49 6.40 -4.16
N ARG A 217 -4.42 6.19 -2.85
CA ARG A 217 -5.40 5.36 -2.12
C ARG A 217 -6.80 5.95 -2.24
N GLU A 218 -6.90 7.27 -2.14
CA GLU A 218 -8.13 8.03 -2.32
C GLU A 218 -8.70 7.87 -3.73
N ILE A 219 -7.90 8.01 -4.79
CA ILE A 219 -8.33 7.78 -6.18
C ILE A 219 -8.83 6.35 -6.40
N VAL A 220 -8.13 5.34 -5.85
CA VAL A 220 -8.56 3.94 -5.97
C VAL A 220 -9.95 3.76 -5.36
N VAL A 221 -10.19 4.28 -4.15
CA VAL A 221 -11.50 4.18 -3.49
C VAL A 221 -12.58 4.92 -4.28
N HIS A 222 -12.33 6.17 -4.70
CA HIS A 222 -13.29 6.94 -5.50
C HIS A 222 -13.61 6.29 -6.85
N SER A 223 -12.61 5.73 -7.52
CA SER A 223 -12.81 5.05 -8.81
C SER A 223 -13.70 3.82 -8.64
N LEU A 224 -13.47 3.03 -7.58
CA LEU A 224 -14.31 1.87 -7.25
C LEU A 224 -15.73 2.29 -6.88
N GLN A 225 -15.90 3.36 -6.10
CA GLN A 225 -17.22 3.90 -5.76
C GLN A 225 -17.98 4.40 -6.99
N SER A 226 -17.31 5.11 -7.90
CA SER A 226 -17.91 5.56 -9.17
C SER A 226 -18.44 4.39 -9.98
N ILE A 227 -17.62 3.34 -10.14
CA ILE A 227 -18.04 2.12 -10.85
C ILE A 227 -19.23 1.46 -10.14
N ALA A 228 -19.21 1.38 -8.80
CA ALA A 228 -20.32 0.80 -8.05
C ALA A 228 -21.62 1.59 -8.22
N ALA A 229 -21.54 2.93 -8.23
CA ALA A 229 -22.69 3.80 -8.41
C ALA A 229 -23.28 3.74 -9.82
N ASP A 230 -22.43 3.56 -10.84
CA ASP A 230 -22.85 3.49 -12.24
C ASP A 230 -23.42 2.10 -12.63
N LYS A 231 -23.16 1.05 -11.84
CA LYS A 231 -23.64 -0.30 -12.12
C LYS A 231 -25.05 -0.52 -11.55
N PRO A 232 -26.08 -0.75 -12.39
CA PRO A 232 -27.42 -1.04 -11.91
C PRO A 232 -27.48 -2.42 -11.25
N SER A 233 -28.08 -2.49 -10.06
CA SER A 233 -28.40 -3.74 -9.37
C SER A 233 -29.35 -4.62 -10.19
N HIS A 234 -29.38 -5.92 -9.91
CA HIS A 234 -30.33 -6.83 -10.55
C HIS A 234 -31.79 -6.41 -10.30
N ASN A 235 -32.09 -5.82 -9.14
CA ASN A 235 -33.42 -5.31 -8.87
C ASN A 235 -33.76 -4.11 -9.78
N GLN A 236 -32.84 -3.16 -9.95
CA GLN A 236 -33.01 -2.04 -10.87
C GLN A 236 -33.15 -2.53 -12.32
N LEU A 237 -32.36 -3.52 -12.73
CA LEU A 237 -32.46 -4.14 -14.05
C LEU A 237 -33.81 -4.84 -14.27
N LYS A 238 -34.35 -5.52 -13.25
CA LYS A 238 -35.69 -6.16 -13.31
C LYS A 238 -36.81 -5.13 -13.40
N ILE A 239 -36.73 -4.05 -12.61
CA ILE A 239 -37.68 -2.93 -12.69
C ILE A 239 -37.64 -2.32 -14.09
N ARG A 240 -36.44 -2.01 -14.59
CA ARG A 240 -36.25 -1.46 -15.93
C ARG A 240 -36.74 -2.40 -17.03
N GLN A 241 -36.53 -3.71 -16.87
CA GLN A 241 -37.08 -4.71 -17.80
C GLN A 241 -38.61 -4.67 -17.82
N ALA A 242 -39.25 -4.59 -16.66
CA ALA A 242 -40.72 -4.50 -16.56
C ALA A 242 -41.26 -3.21 -17.20
N GLU A 243 -40.59 -2.08 -17.01
CA GLU A 243 -40.92 -0.81 -17.69
C GLU A 243 -40.82 -0.92 -19.22
N ILE A 244 -39.74 -1.53 -19.72
CA ILE A 244 -39.57 -1.75 -21.17
C ILE A 244 -40.66 -2.67 -21.72
N GLU A 245 -41.04 -3.72 -20.97
CA GLU A 245 -42.11 -4.63 -21.37
C GLU A 245 -43.49 -3.95 -21.41
N ASP A 246 -43.77 -3.05 -20.48
CA ASP A 246 -45.01 -2.26 -20.46
C ASP A 246 -45.05 -1.23 -21.61
N ARG A 247 -43.93 -0.52 -21.86
CA ARG A 247 -43.82 0.42 -22.97
C ARG A 247 -43.95 -0.28 -24.32
N ASN A 248 -43.31 -1.43 -24.51
CA ASN A 248 -43.45 -2.23 -25.72
C ASN A 248 -44.89 -2.71 -25.96
N LYS A 249 -45.63 -3.12 -24.90
CA LYS A 249 -47.04 -3.45 -25.04
C LYS A 249 -47.86 -2.25 -25.51
N THR A 250 -47.57 -1.06 -24.98
CA THR A 250 -48.23 0.18 -25.39
C THR A 250 -47.99 0.48 -26.87
N LEU A 251 -46.73 0.36 -27.34
CA LEU A 251 -46.37 0.60 -28.74
C LEU A 251 -46.98 -0.44 -29.69
N ILE A 252 -47.10 -1.70 -29.29
CA ILE A 252 -47.75 -2.77 -30.08
C ILE A 252 -49.25 -2.53 -30.24
N ASN A 253 -49.90 -1.91 -29.25
CA ASN A 253 -51.34 -1.64 -29.27
C ASN A 253 -51.73 -0.40 -30.11
N LEU A 254 -50.76 0.33 -30.68
CA LEU A 254 -51.03 1.43 -31.59
C LEU A 254 -51.46 0.90 -32.97
N ASN A 255 -52.58 1.38 -33.49
CA ASN A 255 -53.11 0.96 -34.80
C ASN A 255 -52.24 1.41 -35.98
N VAL A 256 -51.54 2.54 -35.83
CA VAL A 256 -50.57 3.09 -36.79
C VAL A 256 -49.40 3.62 -35.96
N ARG A 257 -48.17 3.27 -36.33
CA ARG A 257 -46.95 3.73 -35.67
C ARG A 257 -46.22 4.73 -36.57
N SER A 258 -45.62 5.75 -35.98
CA SER A 258 -44.68 6.63 -36.67
C SER A 258 -43.31 5.97 -36.81
N ASP A 259 -42.47 6.49 -37.71
CA ASP A 259 -41.07 6.06 -37.85
C ASP A 259 -40.31 6.20 -36.52
N GLU A 260 -40.59 7.24 -35.74
CA GLU A 260 -39.98 7.45 -34.41
C GLU A 260 -40.39 6.38 -33.38
N GLU A 261 -41.63 5.89 -33.46
CA GLU A 261 -42.14 4.81 -32.60
C GLU A 261 -41.60 3.43 -33.01
N GLU A 262 -41.33 3.22 -34.31
CA GLU A 262 -40.60 2.05 -34.79
C GLU A 262 -39.14 2.07 -34.31
N ASP A 263 -38.45 3.22 -34.42
CA ASP A 263 -37.10 3.41 -33.89
C ASP A 263 -37.03 3.27 -32.36
N GLU A 264 -38.07 3.68 -31.62
CA GLU A 264 -38.18 3.48 -30.17
C GLU A 264 -38.30 1.98 -29.83
N MET A 265 -39.16 1.23 -30.53
CA MET A 265 -39.31 -0.21 -30.30
C MET A 265 -37.99 -0.97 -30.53
N ASP A 266 -37.25 -0.64 -31.58
CA ASP A 266 -35.96 -1.28 -31.87
C ASP A 266 -34.93 -1.00 -30.77
N ARG A 267 -34.85 0.27 -30.31
CA ARG A 267 -34.00 0.65 -29.17
C ARG A 267 -34.39 -0.09 -27.89
N LEU A 268 -35.68 -0.21 -27.60
CA LEU A 268 -36.19 -0.94 -26.44
C LEU A 268 -35.93 -2.45 -26.55
N ALA A 269 -35.99 -3.03 -27.75
CA ALA A 269 -35.67 -4.43 -27.99
C ALA A 269 -34.18 -4.72 -27.73
N ASP A 270 -33.29 -3.83 -28.17
CA ASP A 270 -31.86 -3.89 -27.90
C ASP A 270 -31.54 -3.72 -26.41
N GLU A 271 -32.18 -2.75 -25.75
CA GLU A 271 -32.03 -2.54 -24.30
C GLU A 271 -32.50 -3.79 -23.52
N ARG A 272 -33.67 -4.35 -23.87
CA ARG A 272 -34.17 -5.59 -23.25
C ARG A 272 -33.22 -6.76 -23.45
N LYS A 273 -32.61 -6.89 -24.63
CA LYS A 273 -31.61 -7.94 -24.92
C LYS A 273 -30.37 -7.77 -24.05
N LYS A 274 -29.88 -6.53 -23.88
CA LYS A 274 -28.76 -6.21 -22.98
C LYS A 274 -29.08 -6.55 -21.53
N ILE A 275 -30.23 -6.09 -21.03
CA ILE A 275 -30.68 -6.37 -19.65
C ILE A 275 -30.81 -7.86 -19.40
N ARG A 276 -31.41 -8.62 -20.33
CA ARG A 276 -31.51 -10.08 -20.22
C ARG A 276 -30.14 -10.76 -20.14
N GLY A 277 -29.17 -10.29 -20.94
CA GLY A 277 -27.79 -10.78 -20.89
C GLY A 277 -27.10 -10.49 -19.56
N LEU A 278 -27.38 -9.35 -18.94
CA LEU A 278 -26.88 -9.02 -17.60
C LEU A 278 -27.54 -9.90 -16.52
N LEU A 279 -28.87 -10.00 -16.53
CA LEU A 279 -29.64 -10.82 -15.57
C LEU A 279 -29.39 -12.32 -15.66
N SER A 280 -28.90 -12.82 -16.80
CA SER A 280 -28.52 -14.23 -16.96
C SER A 280 -27.23 -14.62 -16.21
N LYS A 281 -26.43 -13.64 -15.80
CA LYS A 281 -25.21 -13.84 -15.01
C LYS A 281 -25.53 -13.68 -13.52
N PRO A 282 -24.75 -14.28 -12.60
CA PRO A 282 -24.87 -13.98 -11.18
C PRO A 282 -24.68 -12.48 -10.92
N GLU A 283 -25.39 -11.94 -9.93
CA GLU A 283 -25.21 -10.54 -9.54
C GLU A 283 -23.78 -10.33 -9.06
N THR A 284 -23.04 -9.46 -9.73
CA THR A 284 -21.65 -9.19 -9.36
C THR A 284 -21.64 -8.34 -8.10
N ASP A 285 -21.11 -8.89 -7.01
CA ASP A 285 -20.97 -8.19 -5.73
C ASP A 285 -19.58 -7.55 -5.53
N SER A 286 -18.77 -7.53 -6.58
CA SER A 286 -17.38 -7.08 -6.58
C SER A 286 -16.98 -6.49 -7.92
N ILE A 287 -15.95 -5.63 -7.91
CA ILE A 287 -15.48 -4.87 -9.06
C ILE A 287 -14.15 -5.45 -9.54
N PRO A 288 -14.01 -5.82 -10.82
CA PRO A 288 -12.71 -6.21 -11.37
C PRO A 288 -11.79 -4.99 -11.48
N LEU A 289 -10.57 -5.07 -10.95
CA LEU A 289 -9.67 -3.93 -10.92
C LEU A 289 -9.17 -3.45 -12.28
N ARG A 290 -9.23 -4.28 -13.32
CA ARG A 290 -8.99 -3.81 -14.69
C ARG A 290 -9.90 -2.66 -15.12
N GLU A 291 -11.05 -2.45 -14.47
CA GLU A 291 -11.94 -1.32 -14.80
C GLU A 291 -11.39 0.05 -14.36
N ILE A 292 -10.43 0.08 -13.42
CA ILE A 292 -9.78 1.33 -12.98
C ILE A 292 -8.34 1.48 -13.51
N LEU A 293 -7.79 0.42 -14.12
CA LEU A 293 -6.39 0.31 -14.54
C LEU A 293 -6.24 0.40 -16.06
N GLU A 294 -5.02 0.69 -16.50
CA GLU A 294 -4.63 0.61 -17.90
C GLU A 294 -4.48 -0.86 -18.37
N PRO A 295 -4.69 -1.15 -19.68
CA PRO A 295 -4.27 -2.42 -20.25
C PRO A 295 -2.74 -2.58 -20.19
N GLU A 296 -2.24 -3.81 -20.31
CA GLU A 296 -0.80 -4.10 -20.23
C GLU A 296 0.01 -3.40 -21.34
N SER A 297 -0.60 -3.18 -22.50
CA SER A 297 -0.03 -2.43 -23.62
C SER A 297 -1.07 -1.42 -24.12
N PRO A 298 -1.07 -0.18 -23.59
CA PRO A 298 -1.99 0.86 -24.04
C PRO A 298 -1.63 1.40 -25.42
N ASP A 299 -2.61 1.40 -26.31
CA ASP A 299 -2.48 1.95 -27.66
C ASP A 299 -2.59 3.49 -27.66
N ALA A 300 -1.99 4.11 -28.67
CA ALA A 300 -2.09 5.54 -28.88
C ALA A 300 -3.55 5.97 -29.13
N GLY A 301 -3.93 7.14 -28.63
CA GLY A 301 -5.28 7.69 -28.76
C GLY A 301 -6.34 7.04 -27.87
N GLN A 302 -6.02 5.95 -27.17
CA GLN A 302 -6.96 5.34 -26.22
C GLN A 302 -7.19 6.26 -25.01
N PRO A 303 -8.45 6.39 -24.53
CA PRO A 303 -8.75 7.11 -23.30
C PRO A 303 -8.03 6.51 -22.09
N LEU A 304 -7.64 7.36 -21.14
CA LEU A 304 -7.03 6.91 -19.90
C LEU A 304 -8.07 6.23 -18.98
N GLY A 305 -7.66 5.15 -18.32
CA GLY A 305 -8.39 4.50 -17.23
C GLY A 305 -8.57 5.41 -16.02
N LEU A 306 -9.55 5.10 -15.17
CA LEU A 306 -10.02 6.01 -14.11
C LEU A 306 -8.91 6.47 -13.16
N LEU A 307 -8.01 5.57 -12.76
CA LEU A 307 -6.90 5.89 -11.86
C LEU A 307 -5.92 6.89 -12.50
N LEU A 308 -5.44 6.58 -13.70
CA LEU A 308 -4.46 7.41 -14.40
C LEU A 308 -5.07 8.74 -14.78
N ARG A 309 -6.31 8.74 -15.29
CA ARG A 309 -7.05 9.95 -15.64
C ARG A 309 -7.13 10.92 -14.47
N ALA A 310 -7.49 10.44 -13.28
CA ALA A 310 -7.59 11.30 -12.09
C ALA A 310 -6.24 11.89 -11.66
N GLN A 311 -5.12 11.17 -11.83
CA GLN A 311 -3.78 11.69 -11.57
C GLN A 311 -3.39 12.76 -12.60
N VAL A 312 -3.61 12.49 -13.90
CA VAL A 312 -3.32 13.43 -14.99
C VAL A 312 -4.18 14.69 -14.87
N ASP A 313 -5.47 14.56 -14.60
CA ASP A 313 -6.38 15.70 -14.36
C ASP A 313 -5.89 16.58 -13.21
N ALA A 314 -5.33 15.98 -12.15
CA ALA A 314 -4.78 16.70 -11.01
C ALA A 314 -3.36 17.24 -11.23
N GLY A 315 -2.69 16.93 -12.34
CA GLY A 315 -1.29 17.30 -12.56
C GLY A 315 -0.30 16.51 -11.70
N ILE A 316 -0.66 15.29 -11.29
CA ILE A 316 0.15 14.41 -10.44
C ILE A 316 0.83 13.35 -11.31
N HIS A 317 2.13 13.17 -11.11
CA HIS A 317 2.89 12.15 -11.82
C HIS A 317 2.30 10.74 -11.58
N PRO A 318 2.11 9.92 -12.64
CA PRO A 318 1.47 8.61 -12.54
C PRO A 318 2.12 7.62 -11.54
N SER A 319 3.45 7.45 -11.62
CA SER A 319 4.18 6.42 -10.87
C SER A 319 5.21 6.94 -9.86
N ASP A 320 5.93 8.02 -10.16
CA ASP A 320 6.93 8.61 -9.29
C ASP A 320 6.32 9.43 -8.14
N ARG A 321 6.80 9.16 -6.93
CA ARG A 321 6.37 9.83 -5.69
C ARG A 321 6.96 11.23 -5.56
N THR A 322 8.04 11.54 -6.28
CA THR A 322 8.66 12.88 -6.28
C THR A 322 8.22 13.76 -7.44
N GLY A 323 7.44 13.22 -8.37
CA GLY A 323 6.86 13.99 -9.47
C GLY A 323 7.85 14.51 -10.51
N ILE A 324 9.08 13.96 -10.56
CA ILE A 324 10.18 14.48 -11.38
C ILE A 324 10.91 13.41 -12.20
N ALA A 325 10.67 12.12 -11.96
CA ALA A 325 11.33 11.08 -12.73
C ALA A 325 10.91 11.13 -14.21
N PRO A 326 11.84 10.93 -15.16
CA PRO A 326 11.48 10.67 -16.55
C PRO A 326 10.80 9.32 -16.72
N VAL A 327 10.09 9.16 -17.83
CA VAL A 327 9.41 7.92 -18.20
C VAL A 327 9.89 7.48 -19.59
N PRO A 328 10.35 6.23 -19.79
CA PRO A 328 10.63 5.26 -18.73
C PRO A 328 11.81 5.67 -17.85
N ASP A 329 11.91 5.06 -16.66
CA ASP A 329 12.99 5.25 -15.70
C ASP A 329 14.32 4.70 -16.24
N PRO A 330 15.34 5.55 -16.49
CA PRO A 330 16.62 5.15 -17.06
C PRO A 330 17.31 4.02 -16.31
N GLU A 331 17.13 3.91 -14.98
CA GLU A 331 17.78 2.88 -14.17
C GLU A 331 17.23 1.46 -14.45
N LYS A 332 16.07 1.35 -15.10
CA LYS A 332 15.37 0.07 -15.38
C LYS A 332 15.54 -0.40 -16.81
N HIS A 333 16.15 0.39 -17.69
CA HIS A 333 16.24 0.12 -19.11
C HIS A 333 17.68 0.22 -19.61
N GLU A 334 17.91 -0.23 -20.84
CA GLU A 334 19.23 -0.18 -21.46
C GLU A 334 19.67 1.26 -21.72
N GLU A 335 20.98 1.49 -21.66
CA GLU A 335 21.58 2.78 -21.95
C GLU A 335 21.20 3.24 -23.37
N GLY A 336 20.69 4.47 -23.50
CA GLY A 336 20.19 5.01 -24.77
C GLY A 336 18.69 4.83 -25.01
N THR A 337 17.95 4.22 -24.07
CA THR A 337 16.47 4.22 -24.11
C THR A 337 15.95 5.66 -24.09
N LEU A 338 15.13 6.01 -25.08
CA LEU A 338 14.52 7.35 -25.15
C LEU A 338 13.58 7.57 -23.96
N THR A 339 13.72 8.73 -23.32
CA THR A 339 12.90 9.12 -22.17
C THR A 339 12.09 10.36 -22.45
N PHE A 340 10.98 10.48 -21.74
CA PHE A 340 9.99 11.54 -21.87
C PHE A 340 9.75 12.17 -20.50
N ALA A 341 9.45 13.46 -20.48
CA ALA A 341 8.75 14.04 -19.34
C ALA A 341 7.33 13.45 -19.32
N TRP A 342 6.84 13.03 -18.16
CA TRP A 342 5.60 12.26 -18.08
C TRP A 342 4.41 12.97 -18.72
N GLN A 343 4.35 14.30 -18.64
CA GLN A 343 3.28 15.11 -19.22
C GLN A 343 3.29 15.13 -20.76
N GLN A 344 4.40 14.77 -21.41
CA GLN A 344 4.48 14.64 -22.87
C GLN A 344 3.67 13.44 -23.38
N LEU A 345 3.37 12.46 -22.52
CA LEU A 345 2.72 11.21 -22.91
C LEU A 345 1.20 11.32 -23.08
N PHE A 346 0.61 12.49 -22.81
CA PHE A 346 -0.83 12.69 -22.72
C PHE A 346 -1.30 13.88 -23.56
N GLU A 347 -2.49 13.77 -24.12
CA GLU A 347 -3.17 14.86 -24.82
C GLU A 347 -4.69 14.80 -24.63
N LYS A 348 -5.38 15.91 -24.93
CA LYS A 348 -6.84 15.95 -24.93
C LYS A 348 -7.38 15.49 -26.28
N ASN A 349 -8.31 14.55 -26.27
CA ASN A 349 -9.07 14.15 -27.44
C ASN A 349 -10.10 15.23 -27.84
N ALA A 350 -10.80 15.01 -28.96
CA ALA A 350 -11.81 15.95 -29.47
C ALA A 350 -12.97 16.21 -28.50
N GLN A 351 -13.22 15.32 -27.53
CA GLN A 351 -14.24 15.45 -26.50
C GLN A 351 -13.70 16.07 -25.19
N GLY A 352 -12.44 16.50 -25.15
CA GLY A 352 -11.80 17.07 -23.96
C GLY A 352 -11.40 16.05 -22.89
N GLY A 353 -11.47 14.75 -23.20
CA GLY A 353 -10.97 13.68 -22.35
C GLY A 353 -9.48 13.44 -22.57
N TRP A 354 -8.74 13.04 -21.53
CA TRP A 354 -7.33 12.64 -21.69
C TRP A 354 -7.20 11.31 -22.42
N CYS A 355 -6.25 11.23 -23.34
CA CYS A 355 -5.83 10.01 -24.02
C CYS A 355 -4.31 9.94 -24.13
N TRP A 356 -3.82 8.73 -24.44
CA TRP A 356 -2.41 8.49 -24.73
C TRP A 356 -1.99 9.23 -26.00
N LYS A 357 -0.93 10.05 -25.90
CA LYS A 357 -0.44 10.83 -27.04
C LYS A 357 0.24 9.95 -28.08
N ALA A 358 -0.05 10.22 -29.35
CA ALA A 358 0.53 9.50 -30.49
C ALA A 358 1.69 10.28 -31.12
N LEU A 359 2.76 9.56 -31.50
CA LEU A 359 3.77 10.06 -32.43
C LEU A 359 4.26 8.90 -33.31
N PRO A 360 3.75 8.76 -34.55
CA PRO A 360 4.02 7.57 -35.37
C PRO A 360 5.51 7.23 -35.54
N SER A 361 6.38 8.24 -35.65
CA SER A 361 7.82 8.04 -35.82
C SER A 361 8.54 7.48 -34.59
N TYR A 362 7.91 7.48 -33.42
CA TYR A 362 8.49 7.08 -32.13
C TYR A 362 7.54 6.18 -31.33
N GLU A 363 6.60 5.52 -32.01
CA GLU A 363 5.54 4.74 -31.35
C GLU A 363 6.09 3.58 -30.52
N ASP A 364 7.17 2.93 -30.95
CA ASP A 364 7.83 1.87 -30.17
C ASP A 364 8.41 2.41 -28.85
N ASN A 365 9.04 3.59 -28.88
CA ASN A 365 9.56 4.24 -27.68
C ASN A 365 8.44 4.69 -26.74
N LEU A 366 7.36 5.25 -27.30
CA LEU A 366 6.18 5.63 -26.53
C LEU A 366 5.52 4.41 -25.91
N LEU A 367 5.41 3.30 -26.63
CA LEU A 367 4.83 2.06 -26.12
C LEU A 367 5.59 1.56 -24.88
N VAL A 368 6.92 1.61 -24.87
CA VAL A 368 7.74 1.28 -23.69
C VAL A 368 7.37 2.17 -22.49
N ALA A 369 7.22 3.48 -22.70
CA ALA A 369 6.82 4.43 -21.67
C ALA A 369 5.40 4.13 -21.13
N ARG A 370 4.43 3.84 -22.02
CA ARG A 370 3.04 3.50 -21.64
C ARG A 370 2.96 2.19 -20.87
N GLN A 371 3.70 1.17 -21.30
CA GLN A 371 3.80 -0.13 -20.62
C GLN A 371 4.39 0.03 -19.22
N GLU A 372 5.41 0.89 -19.05
CA GLU A 372 5.97 1.17 -17.74
C GLU A 372 4.96 1.83 -16.80
N ILE A 373 4.26 2.87 -17.26
CA ILE A 373 3.22 3.53 -16.45
C ILE A 373 2.14 2.52 -16.08
N SER A 374 1.63 1.74 -17.03
CA SER A 374 0.60 0.72 -16.78
C SER A 374 1.05 -0.29 -15.71
N ARG A 375 2.27 -0.83 -15.85
CA ARG A 375 2.88 -1.77 -14.89
C ARG A 375 3.03 -1.15 -13.51
N ASP A 376 3.51 0.09 -13.42
CA ASP A 376 3.74 0.76 -12.15
C ASP A 376 2.44 1.14 -11.44
N LEU A 377 1.43 1.64 -12.15
CA LEU A 377 0.10 1.87 -11.58
C LEU A 377 -0.49 0.58 -11.01
N LYS A 378 -0.41 -0.51 -11.77
CA LYS A 378 -0.86 -1.84 -11.34
C LYS A 378 -0.13 -2.29 -10.06
N ARG A 379 1.18 -2.06 -9.97
CA ARG A 379 1.96 -2.33 -8.73
C ARG A 379 1.47 -1.47 -7.57
N LEU A 380 1.30 -0.16 -7.78
CA LEU A 380 0.93 0.79 -6.74
C LEU A 380 -0.50 0.58 -6.21
N VAL A 381 -1.43 0.13 -7.05
CA VAL A 381 -2.76 -0.34 -6.60
C VAL A 381 -2.63 -1.60 -5.75
N GLY A 382 -1.79 -2.55 -6.18
CA GLY A 382 -1.46 -3.73 -5.39
C GLY A 382 -0.93 -3.38 -3.99
N GLU A 383 -0.06 -2.38 -3.87
CA GLU A 383 0.46 -1.89 -2.58
C GLU A 383 -0.62 -1.24 -1.70
N SER A 384 -1.62 -0.61 -2.31
CA SER A 384 -2.74 0.02 -1.61
C SER A 384 -3.71 -1.03 -1.05
N VAL A 385 -3.98 -2.08 -1.82
CA VAL A 385 -4.87 -3.17 -1.42
C VAL A 385 -4.18 -4.15 -0.48
N PHE A 386 -2.95 -4.56 -0.79
CA PHE A 386 -2.18 -5.59 -0.08
C PHE A 386 -1.16 -5.06 0.92
N SER A 387 -1.25 -3.78 1.31
CA SER A 387 -0.43 -3.29 2.43
C SER A 387 -0.58 -4.19 3.65
N LYS A 388 0.55 -4.47 4.30
CA LYS A 388 0.62 -5.27 5.54
C LYS A 388 0.38 -4.42 6.79
N THR A 389 0.37 -3.10 6.65
CA THR A 389 0.18 -2.12 7.73
C THR A 389 -1.26 -1.61 7.74
N TYR A 390 -1.55 -0.67 8.64
CA TYR A 390 -2.85 0.00 8.72
C TYR A 390 -3.26 0.74 7.43
N PHE A 391 -2.33 0.96 6.49
CA PHE A 391 -2.58 1.63 5.21
C PHE A 391 -3.37 0.80 4.18
N ALA A 392 -3.73 -0.45 4.49
CA ALA A 392 -4.51 -1.28 3.57
C ALA A 392 -5.97 -0.79 3.48
N LEU A 393 -6.58 -0.94 2.30
CA LEU A 393 -8.01 -0.61 2.14
C LEU A 393 -8.92 -1.44 3.06
N GLU A 394 -8.54 -2.70 3.33
CA GLU A 394 -9.25 -3.56 4.29
C GLU A 394 -9.11 -3.05 5.74
N GLU A 395 -7.92 -2.60 6.13
CA GLU A 395 -7.66 -2.08 7.49
C GLU A 395 -8.36 -0.74 7.75
N SER A 396 -8.81 -0.07 6.69
CA SER A 396 -9.54 1.20 6.72
C SER A 396 -11.05 1.05 6.49
N GLY A 397 -11.55 -0.17 6.30
CA GLY A 397 -12.97 -0.46 6.18
C GLY A 397 -13.58 -0.17 4.81
N TRP A 398 -12.77 -0.02 3.76
CA TRP A 398 -13.28 0.29 2.41
C TRP A 398 -13.68 -0.94 1.60
N GLY A 399 -13.24 -2.12 2.01
CA GLY A 399 -13.53 -3.37 1.30
C GLY A 399 -12.35 -4.32 1.33
N TYR A 400 -12.42 -5.39 0.54
CA TYR A 400 -11.38 -6.41 0.52
C TYR A 400 -11.18 -7.04 -0.86
N PRO A 401 -9.95 -7.49 -1.18
CA PRO A 401 -9.68 -8.25 -2.40
C PRO A 401 -10.36 -9.62 -2.31
N CYS A 402 -10.95 -10.05 -3.41
CA CYS A 402 -11.75 -11.28 -3.44
C CYS A 402 -11.71 -11.96 -4.81
N LEU A 403 -12.16 -13.21 -4.84
CA LEU A 403 -12.48 -13.92 -6.07
C LEU A 403 -13.85 -13.48 -6.60
N PRO A 404 -14.04 -13.46 -7.94
CA PRO A 404 -15.35 -13.23 -8.54
C PRO A 404 -16.32 -14.37 -8.20
N ILE A 405 -17.59 -14.04 -8.06
CA ILE A 405 -18.66 -15.03 -7.98
C ILE A 405 -18.84 -15.68 -9.36
N THR A 406 -18.73 -17.01 -9.41
CA THR A 406 -18.91 -17.80 -10.64
C THR A 406 -19.85 -18.97 -10.41
N GLY A 407 -20.70 -19.29 -11.40
CA GLY A 407 -21.63 -20.42 -11.31
C GLY A 407 -22.56 -20.31 -10.09
N ASN A 408 -22.56 -21.35 -9.25
CA ASN A 408 -23.38 -21.43 -8.04
C ASN A 408 -22.62 -21.01 -6.76
N ASP A 409 -21.48 -20.35 -6.87
CA ASP A 409 -20.78 -19.83 -5.71
C ASP A 409 -21.58 -18.71 -5.02
N SER A 410 -21.50 -18.65 -3.69
CA SER A 410 -21.95 -17.49 -2.90
C SER A 410 -20.75 -16.80 -2.27
N ARG A 411 -20.93 -15.57 -1.80
CA ARG A 411 -19.86 -14.85 -1.08
C ARG A 411 -19.44 -15.57 0.19
N GLU A 412 -20.38 -16.20 0.89
CA GLU A 412 -20.12 -17.03 2.07
C GLU A 412 -19.25 -18.25 1.72
N HIS A 413 -19.54 -18.92 0.60
CA HIS A 413 -18.72 -20.03 0.12
C HIS A 413 -17.30 -19.57 -0.27
N LEU A 414 -17.18 -18.41 -0.92
CA LEU A 414 -15.89 -17.86 -1.33
C LEU A 414 -15.06 -17.30 -0.18
N ALA A 415 -15.65 -17.02 0.99
CA ALA A 415 -14.96 -16.33 2.09
C ALA A 415 -13.67 -17.03 2.55
N ILE A 416 -13.62 -18.37 2.56
CA ILE A 416 -12.40 -19.12 2.90
C ILE A 416 -11.32 -18.88 1.84
N TYR A 417 -11.69 -18.89 0.56
CA TYR A 417 -10.76 -18.65 -0.55
C TYR A 417 -10.32 -17.19 -0.62
N ASP A 418 -11.18 -16.23 -0.30
CA ASP A 418 -10.82 -14.81 -0.16
C ASP A 418 -9.79 -14.62 0.97
N ALA A 419 -9.94 -15.35 2.08
CA ALA A 419 -8.95 -15.34 3.16
C ALA A 419 -7.62 -15.95 2.71
N MET A 420 -7.65 -17.05 1.94
CA MET A 420 -6.46 -17.65 1.33
C MET A 420 -5.80 -16.71 0.31
N PHE A 421 -6.59 -15.95 -0.45
CA PHE A 421 -6.13 -14.91 -1.39
C PHE A 421 -5.32 -13.84 -0.66
N ARG A 422 -5.84 -13.34 0.47
CA ARG A 422 -5.13 -12.39 1.34
C ARG A 422 -3.82 -12.98 1.88
N VAL A 423 -3.81 -14.25 2.30
CA VAL A 423 -2.60 -14.93 2.81
C VAL A 423 -1.57 -15.14 1.72
N LEU A 424 -2.00 -15.47 0.49
CA LEU A 424 -1.14 -15.63 -0.67
C LEU A 424 -0.43 -14.31 -1.02
N ALA A 425 -1.16 -13.20 -0.97
CA ALA A 425 -0.57 -11.87 -1.15
C ALA A 425 0.42 -11.50 -0.03
N ASP A 426 0.08 -11.80 1.23
CA ASP A 426 1.00 -11.60 2.37
C ASP A 426 2.31 -12.43 2.22
N ALA A 427 2.26 -13.52 1.46
CA ALA A 427 3.40 -14.37 1.12
C ALA A 427 4.19 -13.89 -0.10
N TYR A 428 3.98 -12.63 -0.55
CA TYR A 428 4.68 -12.00 -1.68
C TYR A 428 4.43 -12.66 -3.05
N ARG A 429 3.30 -13.36 -3.22
CA ARG A 429 2.92 -14.02 -4.49
C ARG A 429 1.93 -13.18 -5.29
N VAL A 430 2.39 -12.01 -5.74
CA VAL A 430 1.59 -11.00 -6.45
C VAL A 430 2.36 -10.50 -7.67
N THR A 431 1.68 -10.17 -8.78
CA THR A 431 2.27 -9.58 -9.98
C THR A 431 1.46 -8.38 -10.48
N PRO A 432 2.09 -7.28 -10.92
CA PRO A 432 3.52 -7.02 -10.92
C PRO A 432 4.02 -6.78 -9.50
N SER A 433 5.19 -7.31 -9.21
CA SER A 433 5.88 -7.12 -7.94
C SER A 433 7.36 -7.36 -8.13
N GLN A 434 8.18 -6.62 -7.41
CA GLN A 434 9.62 -6.84 -7.36
C GLN A 434 10.03 -8.19 -6.71
N TYR A 435 9.07 -8.96 -6.19
CA TYR A 435 9.30 -10.23 -5.49
C TYR A 435 9.02 -11.47 -6.35
N THR A 436 8.24 -11.32 -7.42
CA THR A 436 7.86 -12.44 -8.27
C THR A 436 8.93 -12.64 -9.35
N LYS A 437 9.59 -13.80 -9.29
CA LYS A 437 10.63 -14.23 -10.26
C LYS A 437 10.11 -15.33 -11.19
N PRO A 438 10.75 -15.60 -12.35
CA PRO A 438 10.34 -16.67 -13.28
C PRO A 438 10.23 -18.07 -12.64
N GLU A 439 11.04 -18.37 -11.62
CA GLU A 439 11.06 -19.67 -10.91
C GLU A 439 9.99 -19.79 -9.80
N THR A 440 9.16 -18.77 -9.63
CA THR A 440 8.17 -18.69 -8.56
C THR A 440 6.90 -19.53 -8.75
N PRO A 441 6.38 -19.81 -9.97
CA PRO A 441 5.10 -20.49 -10.18
C PRO A 441 4.99 -21.87 -9.53
N TRP A 442 3.81 -22.18 -9.02
CA TRP A 442 3.43 -23.53 -8.60
C TRP A 442 2.64 -24.23 -9.69
N SER A 443 2.96 -25.49 -9.95
CA SER A 443 2.22 -26.35 -10.88
C SER A 443 1.14 -27.14 -10.16
N SER A 444 1.28 -27.36 -8.85
CA SER A 444 0.37 -28.17 -8.06
C SER A 444 0.39 -27.78 -6.57
N ALA A 445 -0.59 -28.28 -5.81
CA ALA A 445 -0.62 -28.09 -4.36
C ALA A 445 0.64 -28.62 -3.64
N SER A 446 1.30 -29.66 -4.16
CA SER A 446 2.52 -30.23 -3.56
C SER A 446 3.75 -29.32 -3.65
N ASP A 447 3.72 -28.30 -4.52
CA ASP A 447 4.78 -27.30 -4.59
C ASP A 447 4.73 -26.33 -3.40
N VAL A 448 3.57 -26.23 -2.74
CA VAL A 448 3.38 -25.41 -1.56
C VAL A 448 4.00 -26.09 -0.33
N LYS A 449 5.25 -25.74 -0.03
CA LYS A 449 6.00 -26.29 1.09
C LYS A 449 5.34 -26.01 2.44
N SER A 450 5.54 -26.89 3.42
CA SER A 450 4.96 -26.79 4.77
C SER A 450 5.30 -25.49 5.50
N ARG A 451 6.46 -24.90 5.20
CA ARG A 451 6.90 -23.60 5.74
C ARG A 451 6.17 -22.41 5.12
N ASN A 452 5.52 -22.58 3.96
CA ASN A 452 4.81 -21.51 3.28
C ASN A 452 3.62 -21.03 4.12
N ARG A 453 3.39 -19.72 4.10
CA ARG A 453 2.31 -19.06 4.83
C ARG A 453 0.93 -19.61 4.48
N LEU A 454 0.68 -19.89 3.20
CA LEU A 454 -0.56 -20.49 2.72
C LEU A 454 -0.77 -21.88 3.31
N TYR A 455 0.28 -22.72 3.34
CA TYR A 455 0.20 -24.06 3.94
C TYR A 455 -0.10 -24.01 5.43
N ARG A 456 0.61 -23.17 6.18
CA ARG A 456 0.37 -23.02 7.62
C ARG A 456 -1.05 -22.51 7.92
N PHE A 457 -1.56 -21.63 7.06
CA PHE A 457 -2.94 -21.15 7.16
C PHE A 457 -3.95 -22.28 6.89
N THR A 458 -3.81 -23.03 5.79
CA THR A 458 -4.72 -24.15 5.48
C THR A 458 -4.62 -25.27 6.51
N GLN A 459 -3.44 -25.54 7.07
CA GLN A 459 -3.27 -26.44 8.19
C GLN A 459 -4.06 -26.00 9.42
N ALA A 460 -4.01 -24.71 9.78
CA ALA A 460 -4.79 -24.17 10.90
C ALA A 460 -6.31 -24.23 10.65
N ILE A 461 -6.76 -24.09 9.39
CA ILE A 461 -8.17 -24.31 9.02
C ILE A 461 -8.56 -25.78 9.23
N CYS A 462 -7.79 -26.71 8.67
CA CYS A 462 -8.09 -28.14 8.71
C CYS A 462 -8.06 -28.71 10.13
N GLN A 463 -7.20 -28.19 11.01
CA GLN A 463 -7.20 -28.54 12.43
C GLN A 463 -8.49 -28.18 13.17
N ARG A 464 -9.25 -27.19 12.69
CA ARG A 464 -10.50 -26.74 13.30
C ARG A 464 -11.74 -27.36 12.66
N SER A 465 -11.74 -27.45 11.34
CA SER A 465 -12.93 -27.80 10.55
C SER A 465 -12.85 -29.19 9.92
N GLY A 466 -11.74 -29.91 10.09
CA GLY A 466 -11.44 -31.15 9.38
C GLY A 466 -10.95 -30.94 7.95
N GLY A 467 -10.54 -32.03 7.30
CA GLY A 467 -10.05 -32.03 5.92
C GLY A 467 -8.51 -32.05 5.81
N GLU A 468 -8.03 -32.03 4.56
CA GLU A 468 -6.60 -32.14 4.24
C GLU A 468 -6.05 -30.83 3.65
N PRO A 469 -4.93 -30.29 4.19
CA PRO A 469 -4.40 -28.98 3.77
C PRO A 469 -4.10 -28.88 2.28
N LEU A 470 -3.54 -29.94 1.68
CA LEU A 470 -3.18 -29.96 0.26
C LEU A 470 -4.42 -29.98 -0.65
N SER A 471 -5.50 -30.68 -0.25
CA SER A 471 -6.75 -30.70 -1.01
C SER A 471 -7.43 -29.34 -1.02
N LEU A 472 -7.37 -28.59 0.09
CA LEU A 472 -7.88 -27.23 0.17
C LEU A 472 -7.04 -26.27 -0.69
N ILE A 473 -5.71 -26.42 -0.68
CA ILE A 473 -4.80 -25.66 -1.55
C ILE A 473 -5.10 -25.96 -3.02
N ASP A 474 -5.26 -27.23 -3.40
CA ASP A 474 -5.56 -27.62 -4.78
C ASP A 474 -6.85 -26.98 -5.28
N SER A 475 -7.90 -27.02 -4.45
CA SER A 475 -9.19 -26.37 -4.74
C SER A 475 -9.04 -24.85 -4.93
N PHE A 476 -8.20 -24.21 -4.11
CA PHE A 476 -7.90 -22.78 -4.22
C PHE A 476 -7.10 -22.45 -5.49
N LEU A 477 -6.09 -23.25 -5.85
CA LEU A 477 -5.30 -23.03 -7.07
C LEU A 477 -6.17 -23.16 -8.33
N ARG A 478 -7.07 -24.14 -8.40
CA ARG A 478 -8.03 -24.25 -9.52
C ARG A 478 -8.93 -23.03 -9.64
N ARG A 479 -9.41 -22.49 -8.51
CA ARG A 479 -10.23 -21.27 -8.49
C ARG A 479 -9.44 -20.04 -8.93
N LEU A 480 -8.17 -19.94 -8.55
CA LEU A 480 -7.26 -18.89 -9.04
C LEU A 480 -7.12 -18.97 -10.56
N GLU A 481 -6.89 -20.16 -11.11
CA GLU A 481 -6.74 -20.37 -12.56
C GLU A 481 -8.02 -19.99 -13.31
N LEU A 482 -9.20 -20.39 -12.81
CA LEU A 482 -10.50 -20.00 -13.36
C LEU A 482 -10.72 -18.47 -13.34
N ALA A 483 -10.20 -17.79 -12.31
CA ALA A 483 -10.19 -16.33 -12.23
C ALA A 483 -9.06 -15.66 -13.03
N GLY A 484 -8.23 -16.45 -13.74
CA GLY A 484 -7.15 -15.97 -14.61
C GLY A 484 -5.81 -15.74 -13.91
N HIS A 485 -5.68 -16.10 -12.63
CA HIS A 485 -4.44 -16.06 -11.86
C HIS A 485 -3.66 -17.36 -12.05
N GLN A 486 -2.44 -17.28 -12.58
CA GLN A 486 -1.66 -18.44 -12.99
C GLN A 486 -0.53 -18.74 -12.00
N GLY A 487 -0.19 -20.03 -11.83
CA GLY A 487 0.97 -20.46 -11.05
C GLY A 487 0.91 -20.12 -9.56
N GLY A 488 -0.30 -19.96 -8.99
CA GLY A 488 -0.47 -19.50 -7.62
C GLY A 488 0.10 -18.10 -7.38
N ILE A 489 0.01 -17.21 -8.37
CA ILE A 489 0.44 -15.81 -8.30
C ILE A 489 -0.76 -14.92 -8.60
N ILE A 490 -1.03 -13.96 -7.72
CA ILE A 490 -2.14 -13.02 -7.88
C ILE A 490 -1.74 -11.93 -8.87
N ASP A 491 -2.33 -11.96 -10.05
CA ASP A 491 -2.32 -10.83 -10.97
C ASP A 491 -3.26 -9.71 -10.49
N ILE A 492 -2.70 -8.56 -10.10
CA ILE A 492 -3.46 -7.39 -9.62
C ILE A 492 -4.51 -6.92 -10.62
N GLY A 493 -4.25 -7.02 -11.92
CA GLY A 493 -5.18 -6.54 -12.95
C GLY A 493 -6.39 -7.46 -13.12
N LYS A 494 -6.28 -8.71 -12.68
CA LYS A 494 -7.35 -9.71 -12.77
C LYS A 494 -8.14 -9.87 -11.47
N MET A 495 -7.69 -9.24 -10.38
CA MET A 495 -8.36 -9.39 -9.09
C MET A 495 -9.67 -8.62 -9.04
N HIS A 496 -10.58 -9.10 -8.21
CA HIS A 496 -11.80 -8.39 -7.87
C HIS A 496 -11.65 -7.73 -6.49
N PHE A 497 -12.36 -6.63 -6.29
CA PHE A 497 -12.44 -5.93 -5.02
C PHE A 497 -13.91 -5.82 -4.62
N LYS A 498 -14.26 -6.36 -3.45
CA LYS A 498 -15.58 -6.17 -2.86
C LYS A 498 -15.54 -4.88 -2.06
N LEU A 499 -16.24 -3.86 -2.55
CA LEU A 499 -16.43 -2.61 -1.84
C LEU A 499 -17.32 -2.84 -0.61
N ALA A 500 -16.98 -2.21 0.50
CA ALA A 500 -17.76 -2.32 1.74
C ALA A 500 -19.02 -1.46 1.69
N GLU A 501 -20.14 -2.03 2.14
CA GLU A 501 -21.32 -1.26 2.48
C GLU A 501 -21.18 -0.65 3.88
N PRO A 502 -21.82 0.50 4.19
CA PRO A 502 -21.69 1.16 5.48
C PRO A 502 -21.98 0.26 6.70
N ALA A 503 -22.93 -0.67 6.56
CA ALA A 503 -23.36 -1.59 7.61
C ALA A 503 -22.59 -2.92 7.64
N ASP A 504 -21.62 -3.11 6.72
CA ASP A 504 -20.82 -4.32 6.69
C ASP A 504 -20.07 -4.52 8.00
N ARG A 505 -20.07 -5.77 8.47
CA ARG A 505 -19.50 -6.15 9.75
C ARG A 505 -17.98 -6.21 9.67
N VAL A 506 -17.34 -5.78 10.76
CA VAL A 506 -15.88 -5.75 10.88
C VAL A 506 -15.45 -6.56 12.09
N TRP A 507 -14.43 -7.39 11.92
CA TRP A 507 -13.79 -8.13 13.00
C TRP A 507 -12.36 -7.65 13.19
N ARG A 508 -11.96 -7.48 14.45
CA ARG A 508 -10.57 -7.20 14.82
C ARG A 508 -10.00 -8.42 15.52
N CYS A 509 -8.89 -8.94 15.02
CA CYS A 509 -8.18 -10.01 15.69
C CYS A 509 -7.72 -9.55 17.09
N SER A 510 -8.16 -10.25 18.14
CA SER A 510 -7.82 -9.94 19.53
C SER A 510 -6.32 -10.04 19.83
N ARG A 511 -5.58 -10.81 19.02
CA ARG A 511 -4.14 -11.04 19.19
C ARG A 511 -3.27 -10.03 18.46
N CYS A 512 -3.43 -9.88 17.14
CA CYS A 512 -2.53 -9.05 16.32
C CYS A 512 -3.16 -7.76 15.81
N GLY A 513 -4.43 -7.50 16.15
CA GLY A 513 -5.12 -6.26 15.80
C GLY A 513 -5.56 -6.13 14.34
N ARG A 514 -5.21 -7.09 13.46
CA ARG A 514 -5.61 -7.07 12.04
C ARG A 514 -7.13 -7.00 11.91
N ILE A 515 -7.58 -6.10 11.05
CA ILE A 515 -8.97 -5.98 10.62
C ILE A 515 -9.31 -7.02 9.57
N HIS A 516 -10.54 -7.50 9.65
CA HIS A 516 -11.17 -8.45 8.74
C HIS A 516 -12.55 -7.91 8.37
N MET A 517 -12.82 -7.81 7.07
CA MET A 517 -14.14 -7.42 6.53
C MET A 517 -15.04 -8.62 6.24
N HIS A 518 -14.52 -9.83 6.44
CA HIS A 518 -15.23 -11.10 6.35
C HIS A 518 -14.61 -12.11 7.32
N THR A 519 -15.39 -13.07 7.80
CA THR A 519 -14.92 -14.08 8.76
C THR A 519 -14.00 -15.12 8.13
N GLY A 520 -14.10 -15.34 6.81
CA GLY A 520 -13.31 -16.32 6.08
C GLY A 520 -13.45 -17.71 6.70
N ALA A 521 -12.34 -18.28 7.17
CA ALA A 521 -12.31 -19.56 7.89
C ALA A 521 -12.42 -19.42 9.43
N GLY A 522 -12.85 -18.26 9.94
CA GLY A 522 -12.95 -17.97 11.37
C GLY A 522 -11.60 -17.82 12.08
N ILE A 523 -10.49 -17.71 11.34
CA ILE A 523 -9.14 -17.45 11.84
C ILE A 523 -8.52 -16.22 11.16
N CYS A 524 -7.63 -15.55 11.88
CA CYS A 524 -6.92 -14.40 11.37
C CYS A 524 -5.95 -14.78 10.23
N THR A 525 -6.02 -14.08 9.10
CA THR A 525 -5.13 -14.24 7.94
C THR A 525 -3.70 -13.81 8.21
N ARG A 526 -3.39 -13.20 9.38
CA ARG A 526 -2.03 -12.82 9.82
C ARG A 526 -1.42 -13.75 10.87
N CYS A 527 -2.11 -13.96 11.98
CA CYS A 527 -1.56 -14.73 13.11
C CYS A 527 -2.23 -16.10 13.34
N TYR A 528 -3.19 -16.48 12.49
CA TYR A 528 -3.95 -17.75 12.53
C TYR A 528 -4.76 -17.97 13.81
N SER A 529 -4.83 -16.98 14.69
CA SER A 529 -5.62 -17.06 15.90
C SER A 529 -7.11 -16.95 15.57
N PRO A 530 -7.99 -17.60 16.35
CA PRO A 530 -9.43 -17.48 16.16
C PRO A 530 -9.87 -16.02 16.12
N LEU A 531 -10.79 -15.70 15.20
CA LEU A 531 -11.47 -14.42 15.20
C LEU A 531 -12.59 -14.43 16.26
N PRO A 532 -12.92 -13.27 16.85
CA PRO A 532 -14.09 -13.15 17.73
C PRO A 532 -15.37 -13.58 17.01
N GLU A 533 -16.31 -14.19 17.74
CA GLU A 533 -17.61 -14.59 17.18
C GLU A 533 -18.46 -13.38 16.79
N THR A 534 -18.43 -12.33 17.61
CA THR A 534 -19.14 -11.08 17.36
C THR A 534 -18.24 -10.07 16.64
N PRO A 535 -18.78 -9.32 15.66
CA PRO A 535 -18.05 -8.21 15.05
C PRO A 535 -17.75 -7.12 16.10
N CYS A 536 -16.64 -6.40 15.91
CA CYS A 536 -16.25 -5.31 16.80
C CYS A 536 -16.81 -3.94 16.39
N SER A 537 -17.23 -3.78 15.13
CA SER A 537 -17.71 -2.53 14.54
C SER A 537 -18.42 -2.80 13.21
N ASP A 538 -19.04 -1.78 12.64
CA ASP A 538 -19.36 -1.70 11.21
C ASP A 538 -18.28 -0.95 10.40
N ALA A 539 -18.36 -1.04 9.08
CA ALA A 539 -17.43 -0.45 8.13
C ALA A 539 -17.41 1.08 8.22
N LYS A 540 -18.58 1.73 8.31
CA LYS A 540 -18.69 3.20 8.40
C LYS A 540 -17.98 3.75 9.63
N THR A 541 -18.17 3.13 10.78
CA THR A 541 -17.52 3.53 12.04
C THR A 541 -16.01 3.37 11.94
N LEU A 542 -15.52 2.28 11.32
CA LEU A 542 -14.09 2.11 11.07
C LEU A 542 -13.54 3.19 10.13
N GLN A 543 -14.22 3.48 9.02
CA GLN A 543 -13.83 4.53 8.07
C GLN A 543 -13.70 5.90 8.77
N MET A 544 -14.67 6.28 9.60
CA MET A 544 -14.66 7.56 10.33
C MET A 544 -13.53 7.66 11.37
N GLN A 545 -13.09 6.54 11.92
CA GLN A 545 -11.97 6.48 12.87
C GLN A 545 -10.60 6.42 12.17
N HIS A 546 -10.57 6.00 10.90
CA HIS A 546 -9.35 5.82 10.14
C HIS A 546 -8.94 7.08 9.38
N TYR A 547 -7.63 7.34 9.27
CA TYR A 547 -7.12 8.57 8.65
C TYR A 547 -7.55 8.71 7.17
N LEU A 548 -7.52 7.61 6.40
CA LEU A 548 -7.96 7.60 4.99
C LEU A 548 -9.46 7.94 4.87
N GLY A 549 -10.31 7.42 5.75
CA GLY A 549 -11.73 7.72 5.72
C GLY A 549 -12.03 9.16 6.12
N LYS A 550 -11.29 9.71 7.10
CA LYS A 550 -11.32 11.15 7.41
C LYS A 550 -10.92 12.00 6.21
N ARG A 551 -9.82 11.65 5.53
CA ARG A 551 -9.35 12.35 4.33
C ARG A 551 -10.42 12.36 3.24
N LEU A 552 -10.95 11.19 2.89
CA LEU A 552 -12.01 11.04 1.88
C LEU A 552 -13.31 11.79 2.25
N SER A 553 -13.62 11.92 3.54
CA SER A 553 -14.82 12.65 3.99
C SER A 553 -14.68 14.17 3.94
N HIS A 554 -13.44 14.70 4.00
CA HIS A 554 -13.17 16.14 3.99
C HIS A 554 -12.71 16.65 2.63
N SER A 555 -12.21 15.75 1.78
CA SER A 555 -11.77 16.02 0.42
C SER A 555 -12.92 16.54 -0.45
N SER A 556 -12.70 17.67 -1.13
CA SER A 556 -13.57 18.19 -2.19
C SER A 556 -13.20 17.65 -3.57
N GLY A 557 -12.16 16.82 -3.68
CA GLY A 557 -11.61 16.31 -4.93
C GLY A 557 -10.16 15.89 -4.82
N ILE A 558 -9.61 15.39 -5.92
CA ILE A 558 -8.21 15.01 -6.01
C ILE A 558 -7.37 16.26 -6.20
N HIS A 559 -6.50 16.54 -5.23
CA HIS A 559 -5.65 17.74 -5.25
C HIS A 559 -4.18 17.36 -5.29
N ARG A 560 -3.39 18.09 -6.07
CA ARG A 560 -1.92 18.01 -6.06
C ARG A 560 -1.32 18.72 -4.86
N MET A 561 -0.07 18.38 -4.56
CA MET A 561 0.73 19.00 -3.51
C MET A 561 2.20 18.94 -3.90
N ARG A 562 2.54 19.66 -4.97
CA ARG A 562 3.94 19.76 -5.40
C ARG A 562 4.70 20.57 -4.37
N SER A 563 5.77 19.99 -3.82
CA SER A 563 6.55 20.63 -2.77
C SER A 563 7.99 20.79 -3.18
N GLU A 564 8.47 22.02 -3.13
CA GLU A 564 9.89 22.32 -3.34
C GLU A 564 10.48 22.98 -2.10
N GLU A 565 11.77 22.85 -1.93
CA GLU A 565 12.56 23.53 -0.92
C GLU A 565 13.12 24.86 -1.45
N LEU A 566 13.33 25.83 -0.57
CA LEU A 566 14.01 27.08 -0.90
C LEU A 566 15.01 27.39 0.20
N THR A 567 16.28 27.11 -0.08
CA THR A 567 17.38 27.27 0.87
C THR A 567 18.51 28.10 0.26
N GLY A 568 19.46 28.54 1.09
CA GLY A 568 20.66 29.21 0.59
C GLY A 568 21.59 28.35 -0.29
N MET A 569 21.27 27.07 -0.54
CA MET A 569 21.98 26.18 -1.47
C MET A 569 21.12 25.76 -2.68
N THR A 570 19.91 26.31 -2.80
CA THR A 570 19.10 26.12 -4.00
C THR A 570 19.84 26.71 -5.20
N GLU A 571 19.97 25.94 -6.28
CA GLU A 571 20.71 26.35 -7.48
C GLU A 571 20.09 27.60 -8.12
N ASN A 572 18.78 27.61 -8.38
CA ASN A 572 18.06 28.81 -8.82
C ASN A 572 16.87 29.17 -7.91
N PRO A 573 17.09 29.94 -6.84
CA PRO A 573 16.03 30.35 -5.91
C PRO A 573 14.91 31.15 -6.62
N ALA A 574 15.27 31.92 -7.65
CA ALA A 574 14.33 32.73 -8.40
C ALA A 574 13.41 31.87 -9.29
N ALA A 575 13.92 30.81 -9.92
CA ALA A 575 13.09 29.87 -10.68
C ALA A 575 12.03 29.24 -9.79
N ARG A 576 12.41 28.72 -8.62
CA ARG A 576 11.47 28.12 -7.65
C ARG A 576 10.44 29.10 -7.14
N LEU A 577 10.84 30.33 -6.80
CA LEU A 577 9.90 31.37 -6.38
C LEU A 577 8.94 31.77 -7.51
N ARG A 578 9.39 31.79 -8.77
CA ARG A 578 8.52 32.02 -9.92
C ARG A 578 7.52 30.88 -10.11
N ARG A 579 7.96 29.62 -10.04
CA ARG A 579 7.08 28.43 -10.09
C ARG A 579 6.06 28.44 -8.95
N PHE A 580 6.49 28.81 -7.75
CA PHE A 580 5.60 29.04 -6.61
C PHE A 580 4.62 30.17 -6.92
N LYS A 581 5.02 31.30 -7.50
CA LYS A 581 4.08 32.36 -7.92
C LYS A 581 3.24 32.02 -9.16
N GLY A 582 3.34 30.79 -9.70
CA GLY A 582 2.61 30.36 -10.89
C GLY A 582 3.09 31.00 -12.20
N ILE A 583 4.32 31.56 -12.20
CA ILE A 583 5.00 32.18 -13.33
C ILE A 583 5.97 31.15 -13.91
N LEU A 584 5.70 30.67 -15.12
CA LEU A 584 6.55 29.70 -15.81
C LEU A 584 7.25 30.39 -16.98
N ILE A 585 8.58 30.32 -17.00
CA ILE A 585 9.45 30.88 -18.04
C ILE A 585 10.40 29.76 -18.44
N ALA A 586 10.74 29.65 -19.72
CA ALA A 586 11.82 28.77 -20.16
C ALA A 586 13.14 29.29 -19.56
N ASP A 587 13.67 28.58 -18.58
CA ASP A 587 14.99 28.81 -18.00
C ASP A 587 15.78 27.50 -17.98
N ASP A 588 17.09 27.60 -17.71
CA ASP A 588 17.99 26.45 -17.72
C ASP A 588 17.88 25.59 -16.44
N ASP A 589 17.07 25.99 -15.44
CA ASP A 589 16.85 25.25 -14.17
C ASP A 589 15.43 24.67 -14.13
N ASP A 590 15.20 23.73 -15.04
CA ASP A 590 13.95 23.02 -15.11
C ASP A 590 13.94 21.78 -14.22
N ILE A 591 12.86 21.62 -13.45
CA ILE A 591 12.71 20.54 -12.48
C ILE A 591 12.18 19.25 -13.10
N LEU A 592 11.44 19.38 -14.20
CA LEU A 592 11.02 18.23 -14.98
C LEU A 592 12.10 17.94 -16.02
N PRO A 593 12.34 16.66 -16.34
CA PRO A 593 13.30 16.30 -17.37
C PRO A 593 12.88 16.93 -18.71
N GLU A 594 13.86 17.32 -19.52
CA GLU A 594 13.61 17.92 -20.85
C GLU A 594 12.77 16.98 -21.73
N GLY A 595 12.96 15.66 -21.55
CA GLY A 595 12.26 14.63 -22.31
C GLY A 595 12.65 14.66 -23.78
N MET A 596 11.70 14.34 -24.66
CA MET A 596 11.96 14.31 -26.09
C MET A 596 11.81 15.70 -26.72
N LYS A 597 12.86 16.15 -27.43
CA LYS A 597 12.84 17.39 -28.22
C LYS A 597 11.80 17.30 -29.33
N ASP A 598 11.13 18.42 -29.61
CA ASP A 598 10.04 18.55 -30.59
C ASP A 598 8.77 17.72 -30.28
N PHE A 599 8.65 17.18 -29.07
CA PHE A 599 7.44 16.50 -28.60
C PHE A 599 6.81 17.25 -27.42
N ALA A 600 6.18 18.39 -27.71
CA ALA A 600 5.65 19.29 -26.69
C ALA A 600 4.50 18.64 -25.88
N PRO A 601 4.41 18.86 -24.55
CA PRO A 601 3.28 18.41 -23.75
C PRO A 601 2.03 19.28 -23.96
N ASP A 602 0.89 18.82 -23.45
CA ASP A 602 -0.29 19.69 -23.32
C ASP A 602 0.02 20.86 -22.38
N ARG A 603 -0.37 22.07 -22.77
CA ARG A 603 0.00 23.31 -22.07
C ARG A 603 -0.57 23.38 -20.64
N ASP A 604 -1.80 22.93 -20.45
CA ASP A 604 -2.47 23.07 -19.16
C ASP A 604 -1.97 21.98 -18.20
N LEU A 605 -1.70 20.77 -18.72
CA LEU A 605 -1.04 19.71 -17.95
C LEU A 605 0.39 20.07 -17.56
N ASP A 606 1.18 20.58 -18.50
CA ASP A 606 2.57 21.00 -18.24
C ASP A 606 2.62 22.09 -17.18
N ARG A 607 1.69 23.04 -17.22
CA ARG A 607 1.53 24.03 -16.14
C ARG A 607 1.20 23.37 -14.81
N ALA A 608 0.21 22.49 -14.76
CA ALA A 608 -0.21 21.83 -13.52
C ALA A 608 0.92 20.98 -12.91
N ALA A 609 1.73 20.35 -13.76
CA ALA A 609 2.88 19.57 -13.36
C ALA A 609 3.98 20.43 -12.72
N ARG A 610 4.19 21.68 -13.17
CA ARG A 610 5.33 22.52 -12.78
C ARG A 610 5.09 23.48 -11.63
N VAL A 611 3.86 23.94 -11.42
CA VAL A 611 3.56 24.95 -10.39
C VAL A 611 3.83 24.38 -8.99
N VAL A 612 4.45 25.15 -8.11
CA VAL A 612 4.71 24.70 -6.72
C VAL A 612 3.55 25.10 -5.82
N ASP A 613 3.07 24.15 -5.02
CA ASP A 613 1.98 24.36 -4.06
C ASP A 613 2.51 24.63 -2.66
N VAL A 614 3.63 23.99 -2.30
CA VAL A 614 4.25 24.10 -0.97
C VAL A 614 5.73 24.44 -1.10
N LEU A 615 6.16 25.50 -0.42
CA LEU A 615 7.56 25.92 -0.38
C LEU A 615 8.14 25.69 1.01
N SER A 616 9.14 24.81 1.11
CA SER A 616 9.82 24.49 2.37
C SER A 616 11.11 25.29 2.51
N VAL A 617 11.11 26.27 3.42
CA VAL A 617 12.16 27.29 3.49
C VAL A 617 12.92 27.24 4.80
N THR A 618 14.20 27.62 4.78
CA THR A 618 14.94 27.84 6.02
C THR A 618 14.52 29.14 6.70
N THR A 619 14.49 29.19 8.02
CA THR A 619 14.15 30.40 8.81
C THR A 619 14.96 31.64 8.45
N THR A 620 16.17 31.48 7.92
CA THR A 620 17.03 32.59 7.48
C THR A 620 16.74 33.10 6.07
N MET A 621 15.88 32.43 5.31
CA MET A 621 15.48 32.86 3.96
C MET A 621 14.21 33.69 4.07
N GLU A 622 14.31 34.98 3.73
CA GLU A 622 13.14 35.82 3.55
C GLU A 622 12.41 35.39 2.27
N VAL A 623 11.26 34.74 2.40
CA VAL A 623 10.34 34.60 1.28
C VAL A 623 9.70 35.97 1.12
N GLY A 624 10.22 36.78 0.19
CA GLY A 624 9.81 38.17 -0.05
C GLY A 624 8.30 38.32 -0.12
N SER A 625 7.70 38.56 1.05
CA SER A 625 6.27 38.81 1.28
C SER A 625 5.97 40.31 1.28
N GLY A 626 6.97 41.14 0.95
CA GLY A 626 6.76 42.55 0.62
C GLY A 626 6.24 42.63 -0.81
N TYR A 627 5.09 43.30 -0.98
CA TYR A 627 4.28 43.41 -2.20
C TYR A 627 3.32 42.23 -2.44
N TRP A 628 2.37 42.08 -1.52
CA TRP A 628 1.05 41.53 -1.80
C TRP A 628 0.08 42.67 -2.10
#